data_AF-A0A521UNF4-F1
#
_entry.id   AF-A0A521UNF4-F1
#
_cell.length_a   1.000
_cell.length_b   1.000
_cell.length_c   1.000
_cell.angle_alpha   90.00
_cell.angle_beta   90.00
_cell.angle_gamma   90.00
#
_symmetry.space_group_name_H-M   'P 1'
#
loop_
_entity.id
_entity.type
_entity.pdbx_description
1 polymer ?
#
loop_
_entity_poly.entity_id
_entity_poly.type
_entity_poly.pdbx_seq_one_letter_code
_entity_poly.pdbx_strand_id
1 'polypeptide(L)'
;MSASARDDLATVLERCRAHRAALTRHLTLAPDSLHRVLRCTRCQQWSLDTRAYEGFLQLGDGGRRPCWDLAELRAFVESQHLALHKVDRVDACRCGAPAISLSLSAARFFHAMPGSGAELVIEVHYQDEAVRAVRYGRSPPGGAVSFLEEVSEEILHGVFGVPLTVWGAWRKVIAEAQGALAPVEEGLALAAFPLSAEGFRADFSEALQSDPDLRAYGLSGRVTADPAWQWLRSEPALAERPDTVLVMMLRHDVLDARIALLAAARGLGARREGDTVWVEEGNARWPVELPTVAEEGLRRGFSLSTMAAAAVTHALDRIETLQGFFGAIERLRPGVVLTVEGMFLTVSREGVAGRPIDLRVAPFGPIPDPETLERDLRFYLQEGPSWSDPWRVCPCGAARTVSLHRWSREELTAPGVRAGELLFVDEPAPGDGTVLVFGASCDRHIEHGLRPLLASHPRSVGSLRAQAGLDLERQRYAIRVARYADEGGRGAALVEAPNLLDVTAHPRLLAGLVAAALGSEATATVSTLSRELAVVAEEGVDAALAARVAEAGVVLWTIQRGAAPTPVREVFASDRSTAAAGLFEQVENAGPGQHDGAGTVIDRTGLRSANP
;
A
#
# COMPACT_ATOMS: atom_id res chain seq x y z
N MET A 1 37.27 -30.24 12.32
CA MET A 1 37.57 -29.45 13.53
C MET A 1 37.04 -30.20 14.74
N SER A 2 37.86 -30.26 15.77
CA SER A 2 37.69 -30.94 17.06
C SER A 2 36.38 -30.56 17.79
N ALA A 3 35.93 -31.47 18.66
CA ALA A 3 34.80 -31.31 19.58
C ALA A 3 34.61 -29.85 20.06
N SER A 4 33.61 -29.16 19.50
CA SER A 4 33.22 -27.87 20.07
C SER A 4 32.57 -28.17 21.42
N ALA A 5 32.96 -27.41 22.44
CA ALA A 5 32.24 -27.35 23.70
C ALA A 5 30.73 -27.27 23.42
N ARG A 6 29.92 -28.02 24.15
CA ARG A 6 28.47 -27.84 24.12
C ARG A 6 28.22 -26.43 24.61
N ASP A 7 27.98 -25.50 23.69
CA ASP A 7 27.64 -24.12 24.03
C ASP A 7 26.53 -24.14 25.09
N ASP A 8 26.63 -23.27 26.10
CA ASP A 8 25.53 -23.09 27.02
C ASP A 8 24.38 -22.31 26.35
N LEU A 9 23.20 -22.32 26.98
CA LEU A 9 22.02 -21.63 26.44
C LEU A 9 22.28 -20.12 26.26
N ALA A 10 23.04 -19.50 27.17
CA ALA A 10 23.38 -18.09 27.11
C ALA A 10 24.18 -17.73 25.84
N THR A 11 25.15 -18.56 25.49
CA THR A 11 25.95 -18.41 24.26
C THR A 11 25.09 -18.50 23.01
N VAL A 12 24.12 -19.41 22.98
CA VAL A 12 23.21 -19.57 21.84
C VAL A 12 22.24 -18.41 21.72
N LEU A 13 21.74 -17.90 22.86
CA LEU A 13 20.88 -16.73 22.90
C LEU A 13 21.58 -15.47 22.36
N GLU A 14 22.88 -15.30 22.61
CA GLU A 14 23.68 -14.24 21.99
C GLU A 14 23.85 -14.40 20.47
N ARG A 15 23.87 -15.64 19.96
CA ARG A 15 23.84 -15.88 18.51
C ARG A 15 22.53 -15.40 17.88
N CYS A 16 21.39 -15.53 18.57
CA CYS A 16 20.12 -14.97 18.09
C CYS A 16 20.22 -13.45 17.89
N ARG A 17 20.89 -12.73 18.80
CA ARG A 17 21.11 -11.28 18.68
C ARG A 17 22.02 -10.94 17.51
N ALA A 18 23.14 -11.65 17.36
CA ALA A 18 24.04 -11.46 16.22
C ALA A 18 23.33 -11.72 14.88
N HIS A 19 22.49 -12.76 14.83
CA HIS A 19 21.66 -13.09 13.68
C HIS A 19 20.63 -11.98 13.40
N ARG A 20 19.92 -11.50 14.43
CA ARG A 20 19.01 -10.36 14.36
C ARG A 20 19.69 -9.12 13.77
N ALA A 21 20.85 -8.73 14.30
CA ALA A 21 21.60 -7.58 13.83
C ALA A 21 22.08 -7.72 12.36
N ALA A 22 22.30 -8.95 11.89
CA ALA A 22 22.60 -9.19 10.48
C ALA A 22 21.35 -9.05 9.59
N LEU A 23 20.21 -9.58 10.04
CA LEU A 23 18.93 -9.51 9.31
C LEU A 23 18.42 -8.08 9.12
N THR A 24 18.66 -7.19 10.08
CA THR A 24 18.00 -5.88 10.12
C THR A 24 18.92 -4.68 9.93
N ARG A 25 20.22 -4.93 9.69
CA ARG A 25 21.25 -3.89 9.53
C ARG A 25 20.85 -2.77 8.56
N HIS A 26 20.07 -3.11 7.55
CA HIS A 26 19.70 -2.20 6.45
C HIS A 26 18.21 -1.86 6.44
N LEU A 27 17.47 -1.99 7.54
CA LEU A 27 16.01 -1.78 7.56
C LEU A 27 15.61 -0.65 8.52
N THR A 28 14.92 0.39 8.02
CA THR A 28 14.56 1.58 8.83
C THR A 28 13.51 1.21 9.86
N LEU A 29 12.54 0.42 9.41
CA LEU A 29 11.60 -0.29 10.24
C LEU A 29 11.91 -1.78 10.16
N ALA A 30 12.75 -2.23 11.09
CA ALA A 30 13.14 -3.63 11.16
C ALA A 30 11.89 -4.50 11.45
N PRO A 31 11.66 -5.59 10.70
CA PRO A 31 10.53 -6.49 10.97
C PRO A 31 10.68 -7.05 12.37
N ASP A 32 9.61 -7.49 13.00
CA ASP A 32 9.77 -8.24 14.25
C ASP A 32 10.43 -9.58 13.95
N SER A 33 11.14 -10.16 14.91
CA SER A 33 11.69 -11.50 14.70
C SER A 33 11.64 -12.37 15.93
N LEU A 34 11.26 -13.62 15.72
CA LEU A 34 11.28 -14.67 16.72
C LEU A 34 12.42 -15.63 16.42
N HIS A 35 13.23 -15.90 17.44
CA HIS A 35 14.32 -16.87 17.39
C HIS A 35 14.02 -17.96 18.41
N ARG A 36 13.63 -19.13 17.93
CA ARG A 36 13.38 -20.32 18.73
C ARG A 36 14.68 -21.10 18.91
N VAL A 37 15.07 -21.31 20.15
CA VAL A 37 16.28 -22.05 20.53
C VAL A 37 15.88 -23.49 20.86
N LEU A 38 16.27 -24.39 19.96
CA LEU A 38 15.91 -25.79 20.00
C LEU A 38 17.12 -26.64 20.42
N ARG A 39 16.88 -27.67 21.20
CA ARG A 39 17.92 -28.64 21.59
C ARG A 39 17.57 -30.01 21.06
N CYS A 40 18.52 -30.66 20.39
CA CYS A 40 18.31 -32.03 19.93
C CYS A 40 18.40 -33.01 21.11
N THR A 41 17.35 -33.79 21.33
CA THR A 41 17.32 -34.80 22.40
C THR A 41 18.33 -35.93 22.15
N ARG A 42 18.69 -36.21 20.90
CA ARG A 42 19.66 -37.25 20.52
C ARG A 42 21.12 -36.82 20.66
N CYS A 43 21.53 -35.75 19.97
CA CYS A 43 22.93 -35.33 19.93
C CYS A 43 23.26 -34.17 20.88
N GLN A 44 22.25 -33.59 21.55
CA GLN A 44 22.38 -32.47 22.48
C GLN A 44 22.90 -31.17 21.86
N GLN A 45 22.97 -31.08 20.52
CA GLN A 45 23.33 -29.86 19.80
C GLN A 45 22.16 -28.88 19.75
N TRP A 46 22.51 -27.60 19.73
CA TRP A 46 21.58 -26.49 19.58
C TRP A 46 21.26 -26.23 18.11
N SER A 47 20.01 -25.88 17.84
CA SER A 47 19.52 -25.38 16.56
C SER A 47 18.76 -24.07 16.79
N LEU A 48 18.79 -23.20 15.78
CA LEU A 48 18.05 -21.95 15.76
C LEU A 48 17.03 -22.02 14.65
N ASP A 49 15.78 -21.76 14.99
CA ASP A 49 14.72 -21.52 14.02
C ASP A 49 14.30 -20.06 14.12
N THR A 50 14.41 -19.32 13.02
CA THR A 50 14.20 -17.87 12.99
C THR A 50 13.04 -17.53 12.08
N ARG A 51 12.16 -16.65 12.56
CA ARG A 51 11.03 -16.11 11.80
C ARG A 51 11.10 -14.60 11.83
N ALA A 52 11.04 -14.00 10.66
CA ALA A 52 10.75 -12.58 10.53
C ALA A 52 9.24 -12.41 10.34
N TYR A 53 8.66 -11.48 11.08
CA TYR A 53 7.28 -11.05 10.92
C TYR A 53 7.34 -9.70 10.26
N GLU A 54 7.07 -9.69 8.95
CA GLU A 54 6.87 -8.47 8.18
C GLU A 54 5.53 -7.87 8.59
N GLY A 55 5.55 -7.18 9.74
CA GLY A 55 4.34 -6.62 10.32
C GLY A 55 4.00 -5.25 9.73
N PHE A 56 4.99 -4.40 9.47
CA PHE A 56 4.71 -2.98 9.32
C PHE A 56 4.53 -2.52 7.86
N LEU A 57 4.87 -3.37 6.90
CA LEU A 57 5.25 -2.95 5.55
C LEU A 57 4.14 -3.05 4.50
N GLN A 58 2.89 -2.86 4.90
CA GLN A 58 1.84 -2.57 3.94
C GLN A 58 0.95 -1.50 4.54
N LEU A 59 1.27 -0.22 4.33
CA LEU A 59 0.34 0.92 4.57
C LEU A 59 -0.96 0.78 3.73
N GLY A 60 -1.05 -0.26 2.91
CA GLY A 60 -2.24 -0.70 2.21
C GLY A 60 -3.02 -1.83 2.89
N ASP A 61 -2.47 -3.03 3.06
CA ASP A 61 -3.33 -4.22 3.13
C ASP A 61 -4.17 -4.36 4.42
N GLY A 62 -5.50 -4.36 4.23
CA GLY A 62 -6.48 -4.61 5.27
C GLY A 62 -6.28 -5.97 5.96
N GLY A 63 -5.81 -5.91 7.20
CA GLY A 63 -6.12 -6.91 8.22
C GLY A 63 -5.06 -7.99 8.46
N ARG A 64 -4.03 -7.65 9.26
CA ARG A 64 -3.63 -8.37 10.49
C ARG A 64 -2.54 -7.56 11.22
N ARG A 65 -2.69 -7.41 12.54
CA ARG A 65 -1.99 -6.43 13.41
C ARG A 65 -0.46 -6.60 13.43
N PRO A 66 0.32 -5.52 13.27
CA PRO A 66 1.73 -5.48 13.67
C PRO A 66 2.02 -4.58 14.87
N CYS A 67 0.98 -3.97 15.45
CA CYS A 67 1.07 -3.29 16.73
C CYS A 67 0.51 -4.23 17.78
N TRP A 68 1.43 -4.82 18.52
CA TRP A 68 1.13 -5.69 19.64
C TRP A 68 1.17 -4.85 20.90
N ASP A 69 0.10 -4.87 21.69
CA ASP A 69 0.23 -4.41 23.06
C ASP A 69 1.08 -5.39 23.89
N LEU A 70 1.47 -4.99 25.10
CA LEU A 70 2.36 -5.82 25.91
C LEU A 70 1.75 -7.20 26.25
N ALA A 71 0.44 -7.27 26.44
CA ALA A 71 -0.26 -8.50 26.77
C ALA A 71 -0.33 -9.45 25.56
N GLU A 72 -0.58 -8.91 24.37
CA GLU A 72 -0.57 -9.66 23.12
C GLU A 72 0.82 -10.19 22.80
N LEU A 73 1.88 -9.36 22.93
CA LEU A 73 3.26 -9.81 22.77
C LEU A 73 3.58 -10.94 23.73
N ARG A 74 3.21 -10.78 25.00
CA ARG A 74 3.46 -11.79 26.02
C ARG A 74 2.79 -13.11 25.65
N ALA A 75 1.49 -13.09 25.38
CA ALA A 75 0.72 -14.28 25.02
C ALA A 75 1.29 -14.96 23.76
N PHE A 76 1.64 -14.15 22.76
CA PHE A 76 2.26 -14.63 21.53
C PHE A 76 3.57 -15.38 21.81
N VAL A 77 4.53 -14.78 22.53
CA VAL A 77 5.83 -15.42 22.78
C VAL A 77 5.68 -16.61 23.73
N GLU A 78 4.83 -16.54 24.75
CA GLU A 78 4.58 -17.67 25.65
C GLU A 78 4.01 -18.90 24.90
N SER A 79 3.16 -18.69 23.89
CA SER A 79 2.50 -19.75 23.13
C SER A 79 3.40 -20.48 22.10
N GLN A 80 4.66 -20.07 21.92
CA GLN A 80 5.52 -20.62 20.85
C GLN A 80 5.84 -22.11 20.97
N HIS A 81 5.73 -22.68 22.18
CA HIS A 81 5.85 -24.12 22.40
C HIS A 81 4.74 -24.93 21.70
N LEU A 82 3.54 -24.37 21.56
CA LEU A 82 2.38 -25.01 20.91
C LEU A 82 2.49 -25.01 19.37
N ALA A 83 3.19 -24.02 18.81
CA ALA A 83 3.27 -23.81 17.36
C ALA A 83 4.18 -24.83 16.65
N LEU A 84 5.16 -25.39 17.36
CA LEU A 84 6.10 -26.38 16.82
C LEU A 84 5.42 -27.66 16.30
N HIS A 85 4.25 -28.00 16.85
CA HIS A 85 3.53 -29.24 16.54
C HIS A 85 2.46 -29.10 15.45
N LYS A 86 2.16 -27.88 14.98
CA LYS A 86 0.98 -27.65 14.12
C LYS A 86 1.27 -27.14 12.70
N VAL A 87 2.29 -26.32 12.44
CA VAL A 87 2.40 -25.63 11.12
C VAL A 87 3.84 -25.42 10.60
N ASP A 88 4.89 -25.82 11.33
CA ASP A 88 6.23 -25.31 11.03
C ASP A 88 7.18 -26.39 10.48
N ARG A 89 7.70 -26.17 9.26
CA ARG A 89 8.81 -26.93 8.67
C ARG A 89 10.10 -26.64 9.44
N VAL A 90 10.22 -27.18 10.65
CA VAL A 90 11.49 -27.17 11.39
C VAL A 90 12.41 -28.18 10.71
N ASP A 91 13.58 -27.72 10.27
CA ASP A 91 14.54 -28.59 9.61
C ASP A 91 15.05 -29.71 10.55
N ALA A 92 15.44 -30.83 9.95
CA ALA A 92 16.10 -31.90 10.69
C ALA A 92 17.38 -31.38 11.36
N CYS A 93 17.73 -31.95 12.51
CA CYS A 93 18.99 -31.64 13.17
C CYS A 93 20.17 -31.99 12.26
N ARG A 94 21.27 -31.23 12.34
CA ARG A 94 22.53 -31.51 11.60
C ARG A 94 23.06 -32.93 11.82
N CYS A 95 22.72 -33.60 12.93
CA CYS A 95 23.06 -35.00 13.17
C CYS A 95 22.15 -36.02 12.43
N GLY A 96 21.22 -35.55 11.59
CA GLY A 96 20.22 -36.37 10.89
C GLY A 96 18.99 -36.75 11.72
N ALA A 97 18.86 -36.23 12.95
CA ALA A 97 17.66 -36.50 13.76
C ALA A 97 16.45 -35.73 13.19
N PRO A 98 15.27 -36.37 13.09
CA PRO A 98 14.07 -35.70 12.56
C PRO A 98 13.64 -34.55 13.48
N ALA A 99 12.85 -33.62 12.95
CA ALA A 99 12.37 -32.44 13.68
C ALA A 99 11.70 -32.77 15.03
N ILE A 100 10.99 -33.90 15.12
CA ILE A 100 10.38 -34.41 16.37
C ILE A 100 11.38 -34.70 17.50
N SER A 101 12.69 -34.79 17.18
CA SER A 101 13.77 -34.96 18.15
C SER A 101 14.34 -33.63 18.64
N LEU A 102 13.73 -32.50 18.30
CA LEU A 102 14.10 -31.17 18.77
C LEU A 102 13.11 -30.70 19.84
N SER A 103 13.61 -30.29 20.99
CA SER A 103 12.82 -29.72 22.09
C SER A 103 13.08 -28.23 22.22
N LEU A 104 12.03 -27.42 22.34
CA LEU A 104 12.15 -25.99 22.61
C LEU A 104 12.73 -25.75 24.00
N SER A 105 13.80 -24.98 24.09
CA SER A 105 14.42 -24.61 25.37
C SER A 105 14.23 -23.13 25.68
N ALA A 106 14.25 -22.27 24.67
CA ALA A 106 14.00 -20.84 24.83
C ALA A 106 13.45 -20.21 23.54
N ALA A 107 12.89 -19.02 23.66
CA ALA A 107 12.56 -18.15 22.53
C ALA A 107 13.01 -16.72 22.85
N ARG A 108 13.57 -16.02 21.85
CA ARG A 108 13.81 -14.58 21.89
C ARG A 108 13.00 -13.90 20.80
N PHE A 109 12.11 -13.01 21.20
CA PHE A 109 11.40 -12.12 20.31
C PHE A 109 12.05 -10.74 20.35
N PHE A 110 12.36 -10.19 19.19
CA PHE A 110 12.89 -8.84 19.01
C PHE A 110 11.83 -8.00 18.33
N HIS A 111 11.42 -6.95 19.02
CA HIS A 111 10.51 -5.93 18.52
C HIS A 111 11.26 -4.62 18.33
N ALA A 112 11.19 -4.06 17.12
CA ALA A 112 11.83 -2.79 16.84
C ALA A 112 11.06 -1.66 17.53
N MET A 113 11.78 -0.73 18.16
CA MET A 113 11.17 0.46 18.80
C MET A 113 11.69 1.72 18.09
N PRO A 114 11.13 2.10 16.92
CA PRO A 114 11.54 3.30 16.18
C PRO A 114 11.56 4.53 17.09
N GLY A 115 12.56 5.40 16.91
CA GLY A 115 12.74 6.61 17.74
C GLY A 115 13.55 6.37 19.03
N SER A 116 13.49 5.17 19.63
CA SER A 116 14.34 4.83 20.80
C SER A 116 15.79 4.51 20.45
N GLY A 117 16.04 4.22 19.16
CA GLY A 117 17.29 3.64 18.69
C GLY A 117 17.63 2.31 19.37
N ALA A 118 16.66 1.51 19.78
CA ALA A 118 16.83 0.21 20.43
C ALA A 118 15.71 -0.77 20.07
N GLU A 119 15.85 -2.01 20.53
CA GLU A 119 14.86 -3.07 20.36
C GLU A 119 14.38 -3.56 21.74
N LEU A 120 13.09 -3.86 21.82
CA LEU A 120 12.51 -4.62 22.92
C LEU A 120 12.79 -6.10 22.69
N VAL A 121 13.40 -6.74 23.67
CA VAL A 121 13.70 -8.17 23.68
C VAL A 121 12.79 -8.85 24.68
N ILE A 122 12.00 -9.83 24.23
CA ILE A 122 11.22 -10.71 25.10
C ILE A 122 11.85 -12.09 25.04
N GLU A 123 12.36 -12.56 26.17
CA GLU A 123 13.02 -13.84 26.32
C GLU A 123 12.16 -14.77 27.16
N VAL A 124 11.80 -15.93 26.61
CA VAL A 124 11.02 -16.97 27.30
C VAL A 124 11.87 -18.23 27.43
N HIS A 125 11.91 -18.81 28.62
CA HIS A 125 12.56 -20.09 28.90
C HIS A 125 11.49 -21.15 29.10
N TYR A 126 11.69 -22.31 28.48
CA TYR A 126 10.76 -23.44 28.55
C TYR A 126 11.39 -24.60 29.29
N GLN A 127 10.57 -25.34 30.02
CA GLN A 127 10.90 -26.62 30.62
C GLN A 127 9.73 -27.58 30.43
N ASP A 128 9.98 -28.73 29.81
CA ASP A 128 8.94 -29.73 29.51
C ASP A 128 7.73 -29.13 28.77
N GLU A 129 8.01 -28.28 27.78
CA GLU A 129 7.02 -27.53 27.00
C GLU A 129 6.18 -26.51 27.80
N ALA A 130 6.44 -26.32 29.10
CA ALA A 130 5.82 -25.27 29.90
C ALA A 130 6.71 -24.02 30.00
N VAL A 131 6.09 -22.84 30.09
CA VAL A 131 6.80 -21.58 30.34
C VAL A 131 7.35 -21.58 31.77
N ARG A 132 8.66 -21.43 31.90
CA ARG A 132 9.35 -21.36 33.20
C ARG A 132 9.61 -19.93 33.64
N ALA A 133 10.06 -19.09 32.70
CA ALA A 133 10.41 -17.71 32.98
C ALA A 133 10.22 -16.86 31.73
N VAL A 134 9.82 -15.60 31.94
CA VAL A 134 9.73 -14.57 30.90
C VAL A 134 10.52 -13.37 31.39
N ARG A 135 11.35 -12.80 30.51
CA ARG A 135 12.17 -11.62 30.79
C ARG A 135 12.03 -10.63 29.65
N TYR A 136 12.05 -9.36 30.00
CA TYR A 136 11.98 -8.26 29.04
C TYR A 136 13.26 -7.44 29.15
N GLY A 137 13.79 -6.99 28.02
CA GLY A 137 15.02 -6.22 28.01
C GLY A 137 15.11 -5.25 26.85
N ARG A 138 16.03 -4.31 26.98
CA ARG A 138 16.39 -3.35 25.94
C ARG A 138 17.70 -3.76 25.30
N SER A 139 17.72 -3.83 23.98
CA SER A 139 18.94 -4.08 23.20
C SER A 139 19.24 -2.88 22.30
N PRO A 140 20.30 -2.10 22.56
CA PRO A 140 20.74 -1.07 21.62
C PRO A 140 21.42 -1.72 20.39
N PRO A 141 21.53 -0.99 19.26
CA PRO A 141 22.22 -1.44 18.05
C PRO A 141 23.63 -1.92 18.37
N GLY A 142 23.90 -3.20 18.13
CA GLY A 142 25.20 -3.82 18.39
C GLY A 142 25.56 -4.05 19.88
N GLY A 143 24.79 -3.52 20.84
CA GLY A 143 25.06 -3.68 22.27
C GLY A 143 24.32 -4.85 22.92
N ALA A 144 24.69 -5.15 24.18
CA ALA A 144 24.13 -6.26 24.93
C ALA A 144 22.70 -5.98 25.45
N VAL A 145 21.93 -7.05 25.68
CA VAL A 145 20.57 -6.93 26.24
C VAL A 145 20.66 -6.59 27.72
N SER A 146 19.99 -5.50 28.11
CA SER A 146 19.80 -5.11 29.51
C SER A 146 18.38 -5.48 29.92
N PHE A 147 18.23 -6.42 30.84
CA PHE A 147 16.92 -6.90 31.29
C PHE A 147 16.33 -6.01 32.39
N LEU A 148 15.02 -5.84 32.33
CA LEU A 148 14.22 -5.06 33.27
C LEU A 148 13.80 -5.92 34.47
N GLU A 149 13.73 -5.30 35.64
CA GLU A 149 13.26 -5.94 36.88
C GLU A 149 11.72 -6.00 36.93
N GLU A 150 11.06 -4.93 36.49
CA GLU A 150 9.61 -4.80 36.38
C GLU A 150 9.21 -4.39 34.97
N VAL A 151 7.99 -4.76 34.56
CA VAL A 151 7.50 -4.56 33.19
C VAL A 151 6.04 -4.14 33.20
N SER A 152 5.79 -2.92 32.72
CA SER A 152 4.49 -2.37 32.35
C SER A 152 4.64 -1.52 31.10
N GLU A 153 3.54 -1.12 30.46
CA GLU A 153 3.62 -0.21 29.31
C GLU A 153 4.21 1.15 29.69
N GLU A 154 3.94 1.66 30.89
CA GLU A 154 4.53 2.90 31.40
C GLU A 154 6.04 2.78 31.60
N ILE A 155 6.51 1.66 32.17
CA ILE A 155 7.94 1.41 32.35
C ILE A 155 8.63 1.30 31.00
N LEU A 156 8.04 0.56 30.05
CA LEU A 156 8.58 0.44 28.69
C LEU A 156 8.63 1.82 28.01
N HIS A 157 7.57 2.63 28.12
CA HIS A 157 7.60 3.98 27.59
C HIS A 157 8.73 4.82 28.22
N GLY A 158 8.92 4.78 29.54
CA GLY A 158 10.02 5.49 30.20
C GLY A 158 11.42 5.01 29.78
N VAL A 159 11.59 3.71 29.55
CA VAL A 159 12.88 3.09 29.14
C VAL A 159 13.22 3.37 27.68
N PHE A 160 12.23 3.39 26.79
CA PHE A 160 12.43 3.56 25.36
C PHE A 160 12.24 5.01 24.89
N GLY A 161 11.59 5.86 25.69
CA GLY A 161 11.23 7.23 25.31
C GLY A 161 10.12 7.31 24.26
N VAL A 162 9.58 6.16 23.85
CA VAL A 162 8.47 6.01 22.90
C VAL A 162 7.57 4.87 23.40
N PRO A 163 6.25 4.94 23.19
CA PRO A 163 5.37 3.87 23.58
C PRO A 163 5.50 2.66 22.64
N LEU A 164 5.20 1.47 23.15
CA LEU A 164 5.12 0.23 22.35
C LEU A 164 4.02 0.35 21.28
N THR A 165 2.85 0.84 21.70
CA THR A 165 1.75 1.25 20.84
C THR A 165 1.05 2.44 21.50
N VAL A 166 0.31 3.23 20.74
CA VAL A 166 -0.50 4.31 21.33
C VAL A 166 -1.82 3.81 21.92
N TRP A 167 -2.10 2.50 21.84
CA TRP A 167 -3.34 1.90 22.31
C TRP A 167 -3.51 1.95 23.83
N GLY A 168 -2.44 1.72 24.59
CA GLY A 168 -2.46 1.90 26.04
C GLY A 168 -2.82 3.34 26.43
N ALA A 169 -2.25 4.32 25.71
CA ALA A 169 -2.56 5.73 25.91
C ALA A 169 -4.02 6.06 25.56
N TRP A 170 -4.55 5.52 24.46
CA TRP A 170 -5.97 5.66 24.11
C TRP A 170 -6.89 5.10 25.20
N ARG A 171 -6.65 3.87 25.68
CA ARG A 171 -7.45 3.26 26.76
C ARG A 171 -7.50 4.14 28.01
N LYS A 172 -6.36 4.72 28.40
CA LYS A 172 -6.27 5.65 29.53
C LYS A 172 -7.10 6.93 29.29
N VAL A 173 -6.89 7.60 28.16
CA VAL A 173 -7.57 8.86 27.81
C VAL A 173 -9.10 8.67 27.72
N ILE A 174 -9.53 7.54 27.16
CA ILE A 174 -10.95 7.15 27.06
C ILE A 174 -11.56 6.91 28.44
N ALA A 175 -10.85 6.25 29.36
CA ALA A 175 -11.33 6.02 30.72
C ALA A 175 -11.54 7.35 31.46
N GLU A 176 -10.62 8.29 31.29
CA GLU A 176 -10.60 9.57 31.98
C GLU A 176 -11.68 10.56 31.47
N ALA A 177 -12.09 10.50 30.19
CA ALA A 177 -13.17 11.21 29.45
C ALA A 177 -13.70 12.60 29.90
N GLN A 178 -12.99 13.34 30.75
CA GLN A 178 -13.39 14.68 31.20
C GLN A 178 -12.59 15.79 30.49
N GLY A 179 -12.01 15.52 29.31
CA GLY A 179 -11.24 16.50 28.52
C GLY A 179 -9.75 16.50 28.83
N ALA A 180 -9.14 15.31 28.93
CA ALA A 180 -7.71 15.17 29.13
C ALA A 180 -6.98 15.13 27.78
N LEU A 181 -5.96 15.99 27.63
CA LEU A 181 -4.93 15.86 26.61
C LEU A 181 -3.81 14.99 27.20
N ALA A 182 -3.60 13.78 26.68
CA ALA A 182 -2.46 12.97 27.05
C ALA A 182 -1.34 13.16 26.03
N PRO A 183 -0.20 13.76 26.43
CA PRO A 183 1.00 13.71 25.61
C PRO A 183 1.47 12.27 25.51
N VAL A 184 1.73 11.81 24.28
CA VAL A 184 2.18 10.45 24.00
C VAL A 184 3.67 10.43 23.70
N GLU A 185 4.11 11.30 22.83
CA GLU A 185 5.53 11.58 22.59
C GLU A 185 5.68 13.04 22.13
N GLU A 186 6.91 13.51 22.00
CA GLU A 186 7.15 14.85 21.44
C GLU A 186 6.47 14.97 20.06
N GLY A 187 5.58 15.96 19.91
CA GLY A 187 4.81 16.20 18.69
C GLY A 187 3.54 15.36 18.52
N LEU A 188 3.20 14.46 19.46
CA LEU A 188 1.97 13.65 19.44
C LEU A 188 1.23 13.72 20.78
N ALA A 189 -0.06 14.05 20.71
CA ALA A 189 -0.95 13.96 21.86
C ALA A 189 -2.31 13.38 21.47
N LEU A 190 -2.99 12.78 22.44
CA LEU A 190 -4.32 12.21 22.27
C LEU A 190 -5.31 12.93 23.18
N ALA A 191 -6.54 13.10 22.74
CA ALA A 191 -7.60 13.71 23.53
C ALA A 191 -8.91 12.93 23.38
N ALA A 192 -9.66 12.84 24.49
CA ALA A 192 -11.05 12.39 24.50
C ALA A 192 -11.90 13.34 25.35
N PHE A 193 -13.01 13.81 24.78
CA PHE A 193 -13.89 14.78 25.42
C PHE A 193 -15.33 14.63 24.94
N PRO A 194 -16.35 14.93 25.77
CA PRO A 194 -17.73 14.89 25.33
C PRO A 194 -18.04 16.03 24.34
N LEU A 195 -18.96 15.80 23.41
CA LEU A 195 -19.42 16.79 22.42
C LEU A 195 -19.89 18.11 23.06
N SER A 196 -20.41 18.03 24.29
CA SER A 196 -20.89 19.15 25.11
C SER A 196 -19.79 19.93 25.84
N ALA A 197 -18.52 19.53 25.76
CA ALA A 197 -17.41 20.26 26.37
C ALA A 197 -17.04 21.53 25.57
N GLU A 198 -17.91 22.54 25.58
CA GLU A 198 -17.73 23.78 24.80
C GLU A 198 -16.43 24.53 25.15
N GLY A 199 -16.05 24.57 26.43
CA GLY A 199 -14.80 25.20 26.87
C GLY A 199 -13.55 24.52 26.30
N PHE A 200 -13.46 23.19 26.42
CA PHE A 200 -12.37 22.42 25.82
C PHE A 200 -12.31 22.60 24.30
N ARG A 201 -13.47 22.65 23.62
CA ARG A 201 -13.53 22.87 22.17
C ARG A 201 -13.01 24.26 21.78
N ALA A 202 -13.28 25.29 22.57
CA ALA A 202 -12.76 26.63 22.33
C ALA A 202 -11.23 26.64 22.47
N ASP A 203 -10.71 26.15 23.59
CA ASP A 203 -9.26 26.07 23.86
C ASP A 203 -8.53 25.22 22.81
N PHE A 204 -9.12 24.09 22.43
CA PHE A 204 -8.61 23.21 21.36
C PHE A 204 -8.58 23.91 20.00
N SER A 205 -9.63 24.66 19.65
CA SER A 205 -9.68 25.39 18.39
C SER A 205 -8.67 26.53 18.35
N GLU A 206 -8.49 27.23 19.48
CA GLU A 206 -7.48 28.28 19.63
C GLU A 206 -6.07 27.69 19.48
N ALA A 207 -5.79 26.54 20.11
CA ALA A 207 -4.51 25.85 19.98
C ALA A 207 -4.17 25.53 18.51
N LEU A 208 -5.12 24.97 17.75
CA LEU A 208 -4.95 24.68 16.31
C LEU A 208 -4.77 25.94 15.45
N GLN A 209 -5.40 27.05 15.81
CA GLN A 209 -5.24 28.31 15.09
C GLN A 209 -3.91 29.00 15.42
N SER A 210 -3.41 28.80 16.64
CA SER A 210 -2.17 29.41 17.12
C SER A 210 -0.90 28.74 16.61
N ASP A 211 -0.97 27.45 16.24
CA ASP A 211 0.16 26.66 15.77
C ASP A 211 -0.10 26.11 14.35
N PRO A 212 0.51 26.71 13.32
CA PRO A 212 0.30 26.32 11.92
C PRO A 212 0.92 24.96 11.55
N ASP A 213 1.71 24.34 12.42
CA ASP A 213 2.24 22.98 12.23
C ASP A 213 1.43 21.93 13.02
N LEU A 214 0.56 22.36 13.92
CA LEU A 214 -0.33 21.47 14.65
C LEU A 214 -1.54 21.11 13.80
N ARG A 215 -1.81 19.81 13.71
CA ARG A 215 -2.96 19.25 13.00
C ARG A 215 -3.74 18.33 13.91
N ALA A 216 -5.05 18.30 13.72
CA ALA A 216 -5.94 17.41 14.41
C ALA A 216 -6.50 16.37 13.44
N TYR A 217 -6.33 15.11 13.82
CA TYR A 217 -6.87 13.95 13.13
C TYR A 217 -7.87 13.30 14.07
N GLY A 218 -9.15 13.29 13.70
CA GLY A 218 -10.19 12.87 14.64
C GLY A 218 -11.48 12.45 13.97
N LEU A 219 -12.33 11.78 14.74
CA LEU A 219 -13.65 11.33 14.34
C LEU A 219 -14.72 12.13 15.10
N SER A 220 -15.73 12.63 14.40
CA SER A 220 -16.91 13.23 15.06
C SER A 220 -17.72 12.15 15.79
N GLY A 221 -18.36 12.50 16.93
CA GLY A 221 -19.17 11.56 17.73
C GLY A 221 -20.40 10.97 17.02
N ARG A 222 -20.79 11.43 15.82
CA ARG A 222 -21.83 10.76 15.01
C ARG A 222 -21.28 9.58 14.20
N VAL A 223 -19.98 9.52 13.96
CA VAL A 223 -19.27 8.46 13.22
C VAL A 223 -18.92 7.27 14.14
N THR A 224 -18.99 7.45 15.46
CA THR A 224 -18.68 6.43 16.47
C THR A 224 -19.87 5.53 16.84
N ALA A 225 -21.08 5.82 16.36
CA ALA A 225 -22.28 5.00 16.63
C ALA A 225 -22.22 3.61 15.95
N ASP A 226 -21.44 3.46 14.89
CA ASP A 226 -20.90 2.17 14.42
C ASP A 226 -19.43 2.40 14.03
N PRO A 227 -18.47 2.19 14.94
CA PRO A 227 -17.10 2.60 14.70
C PRO A 227 -16.52 1.85 13.48
N ALA A 228 -15.96 2.61 12.53
CA ALA A 228 -15.20 2.06 11.39
C ALA A 228 -13.97 1.25 11.85
N TRP A 229 -13.51 1.45 13.08
CA TRP A 229 -12.31 0.82 13.65
C TRP A 229 -12.68 -0.36 14.54
N GLN A 230 -12.22 -1.56 14.18
CA GLN A 230 -12.51 -2.80 14.92
C GLN A 230 -12.11 -2.76 16.41
N TRP A 231 -11.11 -1.97 16.80
CA TRP A 231 -10.71 -1.85 18.21
C TRP A 231 -11.64 -0.96 19.03
N LEU A 232 -12.21 0.10 18.43
CA LEU A 232 -13.26 0.90 19.08
C LEU A 232 -14.52 0.05 19.34
N ARG A 233 -14.77 -0.98 18.51
CA ARG A 233 -15.84 -1.98 18.72
C ARG A 233 -15.53 -2.95 19.87
N SER A 234 -14.25 -3.18 20.18
CA SER A 234 -13.82 -4.08 21.26
C SER A 234 -13.59 -3.38 22.60
N GLU A 235 -13.85 -2.07 22.70
CA GLU A 235 -13.72 -1.30 23.94
C GLU A 235 -15.11 -0.95 24.50
N PRO A 236 -15.64 -1.72 25.48
CA PRO A 236 -16.97 -1.52 26.04
C PRO A 236 -17.21 -0.08 26.57
N ALA A 237 -16.15 0.56 27.08
CA ALA A 237 -16.22 1.91 27.64
C ALA A 237 -16.58 3.01 26.62
N LEU A 238 -16.30 2.80 25.32
CA LEU A 238 -16.70 3.73 24.25
C LEU A 238 -18.14 3.50 23.81
N ALA A 239 -18.61 2.25 23.80
CA ALA A 239 -20.01 1.93 23.53
C ALA A 239 -20.95 2.56 24.59
N GLU A 240 -20.46 2.74 25.81
CA GLU A 240 -21.16 3.43 26.91
C GLU A 240 -21.14 4.96 26.80
N ARG A 241 -20.34 5.55 25.92
CA ARG A 241 -20.13 7.01 25.79
C ARG A 241 -20.19 7.49 24.33
N PRO A 242 -21.33 7.33 23.63
CA PRO A 242 -21.48 7.63 22.20
C PRO A 242 -21.20 9.11 21.86
N ASP A 243 -21.34 10.01 22.82
CA ASP A 243 -21.11 11.44 22.65
C ASP A 243 -19.65 11.88 22.84
N THR A 244 -18.68 10.95 22.87
CA THR A 244 -17.25 11.26 23.04
C THR A 244 -16.57 11.48 21.69
N VAL A 245 -15.86 12.60 21.57
CA VAL A 245 -14.97 12.92 20.45
C VAL A 245 -13.58 12.39 20.77
N LEU A 246 -12.95 11.71 19.81
CA LEU A 246 -11.57 11.21 19.90
C LEU A 246 -10.71 11.97 18.89
N VAL A 247 -9.60 12.52 19.37
CA VAL A 247 -8.69 13.31 18.54
C VAL A 247 -7.24 12.95 18.81
N MET A 248 -6.49 12.76 17.73
CA MET A 248 -5.03 12.73 17.72
C MET A 248 -4.52 14.09 17.24
N MET A 249 -3.73 14.74 18.07
CA MET A 249 -3.03 15.98 17.74
C MET A 249 -1.60 15.64 17.34
N LEU A 250 -1.21 16.09 16.16
CA LEU A 250 0.08 15.79 15.57
C LEU A 250 0.75 17.07 15.07
N ARG A 251 2.02 17.23 15.38
CA ARG A 251 2.87 18.29 14.85
C ARG A 251 3.58 17.86 13.58
N HIS A 252 3.27 18.50 12.47
CA HIS A 252 3.84 18.21 11.15
C HIS A 252 5.33 18.53 11.06
N ASP A 253 5.80 19.59 11.72
CA ASP A 253 7.22 19.94 11.79
C ASP A 253 8.04 18.85 12.51
N VAL A 254 7.49 18.28 13.58
CA VAL A 254 8.14 17.18 14.31
C VAL A 254 8.15 15.90 13.47
N LEU A 255 7.04 15.56 12.81
CA LEU A 255 6.98 14.40 11.92
C LEU A 255 7.94 14.53 10.74
N ASP A 256 7.99 15.70 10.09
CA ASP A 256 8.94 16.03 9.03
C ASP A 256 10.39 15.87 9.51
N ALA A 257 10.75 16.48 10.65
CA ALA A 257 12.10 16.37 11.20
C ALA A 257 12.53 14.92 11.45
N ARG A 258 11.61 14.06 11.90
CA ARG A 258 11.90 12.62 12.10
C ARG A 258 12.02 11.87 10.79
N ILE A 259 11.17 12.16 9.80
CA ILE A 259 11.28 11.60 8.45
C ILE A 259 12.64 11.99 7.86
N ALA A 260 13.03 13.26 7.93
CA ALA A 260 14.29 13.76 7.41
C ALA A 260 15.51 13.11 8.09
N LEU A 261 15.48 12.95 9.42
CA LEU A 261 16.54 12.27 10.16
C LEU A 261 16.68 10.80 9.74
N LEU A 262 15.57 10.08 9.64
CA LEU A 262 15.56 8.66 9.26
C LEU A 262 15.96 8.47 7.78
N ALA A 263 15.52 9.35 6.89
CA ALA A 263 15.92 9.37 5.49
C ALA A 263 17.44 9.63 5.35
N ALA A 264 17.97 10.63 6.06
CA ALA A 264 19.40 10.96 6.05
C ALA A 264 20.27 9.79 6.57
N ALA A 265 19.79 9.06 7.59
CA ALA A 265 20.46 7.86 8.08
C ALA A 265 20.57 6.75 7.01
N ARG A 266 19.78 6.83 5.93
CA ARG A 266 19.81 5.95 4.75
C ARG A 266 20.50 6.55 3.54
N GLY A 267 21.10 7.72 3.67
CA GLY A 267 21.72 8.42 2.56
C GLY A 267 20.72 9.07 1.60
N LEU A 268 19.44 9.16 1.99
CA LEU A 268 18.40 9.83 1.21
C LEU A 268 18.34 11.33 1.56
N GLY A 269 17.99 12.15 0.58
CA GLY A 269 17.56 13.52 0.79
C GLY A 269 16.11 13.59 1.26
N ALA A 270 15.77 14.62 2.04
CA ALA A 270 14.40 14.91 2.43
C ALA A 270 14.16 16.42 2.41
N ARG A 271 13.06 16.85 1.79
CA ARG A 271 12.70 18.27 1.69
C ARG A 271 11.19 18.48 1.82
N ARG A 272 10.79 19.32 2.77
CA ARG A 272 9.38 19.67 2.98
C ARG A 272 8.92 20.78 2.04
N GLU A 273 7.74 20.57 1.44
CA GLU A 273 6.97 21.56 0.69
C GLU A 273 5.52 21.53 1.20
N GLY A 274 5.14 22.49 2.05
CA GLY A 274 3.83 22.48 2.70
C GLY A 274 3.64 21.25 3.59
N ASP A 275 2.62 20.45 3.31
CA ASP A 275 2.31 19.21 4.04
C ASP A 275 2.83 17.94 3.34
N THR A 276 3.75 18.10 2.37
CA THR A 276 4.42 16.99 1.69
C THR A 276 5.92 17.02 1.97
N VAL A 277 6.48 15.88 2.34
CA VAL A 277 7.94 15.68 2.43
C VAL A 277 8.39 14.87 1.22
N TRP A 278 9.23 15.46 0.39
CA TRP A 278 9.86 14.77 -0.73
C TRP A 278 11.09 14.04 -0.24
N VAL A 279 11.05 12.71 -0.27
CA VAL A 279 12.22 11.86 -0.03
C VAL A 279 12.86 11.54 -1.37
N GLU A 280 14.17 11.65 -1.50
CA GLU A 280 14.85 11.60 -2.80
C GLU A 280 16.23 10.93 -2.75
N GLU A 281 16.58 10.27 -3.86
CA GLU A 281 17.91 9.72 -4.13
C GLU A 281 18.21 9.82 -5.62
N GLY A 282 19.15 10.70 -5.98
CA GLY A 282 19.45 11.02 -7.38
C GLY A 282 18.23 11.62 -8.09
N ASN A 283 17.83 11.03 -9.21
CA ASN A 283 16.64 11.46 -9.97
C ASN A 283 15.33 10.85 -9.45
N ALA A 284 15.40 9.84 -8.57
CA ALA A 284 14.22 9.20 -8.01
C ALA A 284 13.76 9.95 -6.76
N ARG A 285 12.47 10.21 -6.67
CA ARG A 285 11.86 10.83 -5.49
C ARG A 285 10.46 10.31 -5.23
N TRP A 286 10.05 10.41 -3.97
CA TRP A 286 8.75 9.97 -3.51
C TRP A 286 8.11 11.01 -2.59
N PRO A 287 6.85 11.42 -2.86
CA PRO A 287 6.12 12.32 -1.98
C PRO A 287 5.58 11.53 -0.78
N VAL A 288 5.86 12.04 0.41
CA VAL A 288 5.30 11.58 1.67
C VAL A 288 4.33 12.64 2.16
N GLU A 289 3.04 12.40 1.99
CA GLU A 289 1.99 13.30 2.46
C GLU A 289 1.78 13.11 3.96
N LEU A 290 2.11 14.14 4.76
CA LEU A 290 2.00 14.10 6.21
C LEU A 290 0.58 13.78 6.70
N PRO A 291 -0.51 14.33 6.11
CA PRO A 291 -1.88 13.97 6.48
C PRO A 291 -2.18 12.48 6.28
N THR A 292 -1.78 11.92 5.14
CA THR A 292 -1.99 10.50 4.81
C THR A 292 -1.23 9.60 5.78
N VAL A 293 0.02 9.96 6.14
CA VAL A 293 0.80 9.25 7.15
C VAL A 293 0.14 9.32 8.54
N ALA A 294 -0.41 10.48 8.91
CA ALA A 294 -1.07 10.68 10.20
C ALA A 294 -2.38 9.90 10.32
N GLU A 295 -3.24 9.95 9.30
CA GLU A 295 -4.49 9.18 9.26
C GLU A 295 -4.23 7.68 9.32
N GLU A 296 -3.21 7.22 8.59
CA GLU A 296 -2.79 5.82 8.62
C GLU A 296 -2.17 5.41 9.96
N GLY A 297 -1.40 6.31 10.57
CA GLY A 297 -0.86 6.12 11.91
C GLY A 297 -1.95 6.03 12.97
N LEU A 298 -2.98 6.88 12.88
CA LEU A 298 -4.16 6.84 13.74
C LEU A 298 -4.92 5.51 13.57
N ARG A 299 -5.13 5.09 12.31
CA ARG A 299 -5.74 3.79 11.97
C ARG A 299 -5.06 2.63 12.66
N ARG A 300 -3.72 2.63 12.68
CA ARG A 300 -2.90 1.51 13.18
C ARG A 300 -2.47 1.65 14.64
N GLY A 301 -2.67 2.80 15.26
CA GLY A 301 -2.21 3.10 16.62
C GLY A 301 -0.69 3.20 16.71
N PHE A 302 -0.08 3.74 15.66
CA PHE A 302 1.36 3.98 15.61
C PHE A 302 1.73 5.17 16.48
N SER A 303 2.90 5.10 17.10
CA SER A 303 3.59 6.30 17.57
C SER A 303 4.05 7.11 16.35
N LEU A 304 4.27 8.41 16.51
CA LEU A 304 4.89 9.33 15.54
C LEU A 304 6.23 8.77 15.06
N SER A 305 7.04 8.18 15.94
CA SER A 305 8.28 7.51 15.53
C SER A 305 8.04 6.35 14.56
N THR A 306 7.03 5.53 14.82
CA THR A 306 6.66 4.42 13.94
C THR A 306 6.04 4.91 12.65
N MET A 307 5.23 5.99 12.69
CA MET A 307 4.72 6.67 11.49
C MET A 307 5.87 7.14 10.59
N ALA A 308 6.85 7.85 11.14
CA ALA A 308 8.01 8.35 10.41
C ALA A 308 8.85 7.21 9.80
N ALA A 309 9.12 6.15 10.57
CA ALA A 309 9.87 5.00 10.09
C ALA A 309 9.13 4.23 8.98
N ALA A 310 7.81 4.06 9.11
CA ALA A 310 6.99 3.43 8.08
C ALA A 310 6.97 4.27 6.80
N ALA A 311 6.84 5.59 6.92
CA ALA A 311 6.86 6.50 5.79
C ALA A 311 8.20 6.47 5.03
N VAL A 312 9.33 6.51 5.73
CA VAL A 312 10.66 6.41 5.11
C VAL A 312 10.90 5.04 4.48
N THR A 313 10.46 3.95 5.13
CA THR A 313 10.61 2.60 4.56
C THR A 313 9.80 2.47 3.28
N HIS A 314 8.54 2.93 3.28
CA HIS A 314 7.73 2.95 2.07
C HIS A 314 8.36 3.82 0.97
N ALA A 315 8.85 5.02 1.31
CA ALA A 315 9.52 5.89 0.34
C ALA A 315 10.77 5.24 -0.26
N LEU A 316 11.58 4.55 0.55
CA LEU A 316 12.76 3.81 0.09
C LEU A 316 12.38 2.73 -0.93
N ASP A 317 11.40 1.88 -0.61
CA ASP A 317 10.95 0.81 -1.53
C ASP A 317 10.46 1.39 -2.87
N ARG A 318 9.79 2.56 -2.83
CA ARG A 318 9.35 3.26 -4.05
C ARG A 318 10.51 3.85 -4.83
N ILE A 319 11.49 4.46 -4.15
CA ILE A 319 12.70 5.00 -4.77
C ILE A 319 13.50 3.89 -5.44
N GLU A 320 13.72 2.76 -4.77
CA GLU A 320 14.42 1.59 -5.34
C GLU A 320 13.70 1.05 -6.58
N THR A 321 12.36 0.98 -6.52
CA THR A 321 11.54 0.58 -7.66
C THR A 321 11.69 1.55 -8.85
N LEU A 322 11.68 2.86 -8.58
CA LEU A 322 11.89 3.89 -9.60
C LEU A 322 13.30 3.83 -10.19
N GLN A 323 14.33 3.66 -9.37
CA GLN A 323 15.71 3.50 -9.84
C GLN A 323 15.87 2.26 -10.72
N GLY A 324 15.27 1.14 -10.32
CA GLY A 324 15.25 -0.07 -11.15
C GLY A 324 14.60 0.16 -12.51
N PHE A 325 13.49 0.90 -12.53
CA PHE A 325 12.81 1.30 -13.76
C PHE A 325 13.65 2.26 -14.62
N PHE A 326 14.24 3.30 -14.03
CA PHE A 326 15.10 4.25 -14.75
C PHE A 326 16.32 3.53 -15.36
N GLY A 327 16.97 2.65 -14.59
CA GLY A 327 18.07 1.84 -15.09
C GLY A 327 17.64 0.83 -16.17
N ALA A 328 16.40 0.37 -16.19
CA ALA A 328 15.87 -0.41 -17.30
C ALA A 328 15.71 0.43 -18.58
N ILE A 329 15.21 1.66 -18.45
CA ILE A 329 15.08 2.61 -19.57
C ILE A 329 16.46 2.92 -20.18
N GLU A 330 17.43 3.30 -19.36
CA GLU A 330 18.78 3.66 -19.83
C GLU A 330 19.49 2.50 -20.52
N ARG A 331 19.27 1.27 -20.06
CA ARG A 331 19.82 0.05 -20.70
C ARG A 331 19.18 -0.23 -22.06
N LEU A 332 17.87 -0.05 -22.20
CA LEU A 332 17.16 -0.27 -23.46
C LEU A 332 17.38 0.85 -24.48
N ARG A 333 17.55 2.08 -23.99
CA ARG A 333 17.72 3.28 -24.79
C ARG A 333 18.96 4.07 -24.35
N PRO A 334 20.18 3.61 -24.69
CA PRO A 334 21.39 4.35 -24.40
C PRO A 334 21.35 5.76 -25.00
N GLY A 335 21.70 6.78 -24.21
CA GLY A 335 21.77 8.18 -24.65
C GLY A 335 20.48 8.99 -24.49
N VAL A 336 19.42 8.43 -23.91
CA VAL A 336 18.29 9.24 -23.43
C VAL A 336 18.66 9.99 -22.16
N VAL A 337 18.05 11.15 -21.96
CA VAL A 337 18.16 11.95 -20.74
C VAL A 337 16.84 11.90 -19.99
N LEU A 338 16.89 11.42 -18.75
CA LEU A 338 15.75 11.31 -17.84
C LEU A 338 15.64 12.57 -16.98
N THR A 339 14.50 13.26 -17.04
CA THR A 339 14.21 14.43 -16.20
C THR A 339 12.94 14.19 -15.39
N VAL A 340 12.99 14.37 -14.07
CA VAL A 340 11.85 14.13 -13.19
C VAL A 340 11.35 15.46 -12.62
N GLU A 341 10.10 15.81 -12.90
CA GLU A 341 9.38 17.03 -12.43
C GLU A 341 8.06 16.65 -11.75
N GLY A 342 7.84 17.06 -10.49
CA GLY A 342 6.87 16.42 -9.60
C GLY A 342 6.97 14.89 -9.63
N MET A 343 5.84 14.23 -9.92
CA MET A 343 5.74 12.79 -10.16
C MET A 343 5.66 12.45 -11.66
N PHE A 344 6.32 13.22 -12.51
CA PHE A 344 6.37 12.96 -13.94
C PHE A 344 7.82 12.77 -14.40
N LEU A 345 8.08 11.67 -15.11
CA LEU A 345 9.33 11.43 -15.80
C LEU A 345 9.19 11.85 -17.26
N THR A 346 10.01 12.79 -17.71
CA THR A 346 10.18 13.09 -19.12
C THR A 346 11.44 12.42 -19.62
N VAL A 347 11.30 11.55 -20.62
CA VAL A 347 12.42 10.94 -21.34
C VAL A 347 12.69 11.79 -22.57
N SER A 348 13.92 12.24 -22.74
CA SER A 348 14.33 13.05 -23.89
C SER A 348 15.47 12.40 -24.67
N ARG A 349 15.54 12.64 -25.97
CA ARG A 349 16.60 12.14 -26.86
C ARG A 349 17.06 13.24 -27.78
N GLU A 350 18.37 13.47 -27.86
CA GLU A 350 18.96 14.51 -28.73
C GLU A 350 18.35 15.90 -28.51
N GLY A 351 17.97 16.21 -27.27
CA GLY A 351 17.33 17.48 -26.89
C GLY A 351 15.83 17.57 -27.16
N VAL A 352 15.22 16.56 -27.77
CA VAL A 352 13.76 16.47 -27.98
C VAL A 352 13.12 15.79 -26.78
N ALA A 353 12.28 16.52 -26.06
CA ALA A 353 11.51 15.99 -24.93
C ALA A 353 10.36 15.12 -25.42
N GLY A 354 10.27 13.90 -24.88
CA GLY A 354 9.11 13.02 -25.05
C GLY A 354 7.91 13.45 -24.21
N ARG A 355 6.90 12.58 -24.19
CA ARG A 355 5.72 12.69 -23.33
C ARG A 355 6.09 12.37 -21.88
N PRO A 356 5.49 13.06 -20.90
CA PRO A 356 5.67 12.74 -19.50
C PRO A 356 5.05 11.37 -19.16
N ILE A 357 5.75 10.58 -18.36
CA ILE A 357 5.32 9.31 -17.77
C ILE A 357 4.88 9.63 -16.34
N ASP A 358 3.64 9.31 -15.97
CA ASP A 358 3.15 9.49 -14.60
C ASP A 358 3.75 8.42 -13.67
N LEU A 359 4.66 8.87 -12.80
CA LEU A 359 5.35 8.06 -11.82
C LEU A 359 4.49 7.72 -10.60
N ARG A 360 3.17 8.00 -10.60
CA ARG A 360 2.19 7.45 -9.64
C ARG A 360 1.49 6.21 -10.17
N VAL A 361 1.60 5.95 -11.48
CA VAL A 361 0.94 4.83 -12.18
C VAL A 361 1.95 3.84 -12.76
N ALA A 362 3.10 4.32 -13.25
CA ALA A 362 4.22 3.48 -13.66
C ALA A 362 5.44 3.73 -12.76
N PRO A 363 6.24 2.72 -12.40
CA PRO A 363 6.15 1.32 -12.82
C PRO A 363 5.32 0.42 -11.88
N PHE A 364 4.51 0.95 -10.95
CA PHE A 364 3.91 0.20 -9.81
C PHE A 364 3.42 -1.20 -10.18
N GLY A 365 4.27 -2.18 -9.84
CA GLY A 365 4.25 -3.52 -10.38
C GLY A 365 5.68 -3.98 -10.71
N PRO A 366 5.87 -5.23 -11.16
CA PRO A 366 7.14 -5.66 -11.74
C PRO A 366 7.45 -4.80 -12.98
N ILE A 367 8.72 -4.41 -13.12
CA ILE A 367 9.21 -3.74 -14.35
C ILE A 367 8.76 -4.59 -15.54
N PRO A 368 8.10 -3.99 -16.56
CA PRO A 368 7.67 -4.74 -17.72
C PRO A 368 8.84 -5.49 -18.36
N ASP A 369 8.54 -6.59 -19.05
CA ASP A 369 9.57 -7.27 -19.82
C ASP A 369 10.20 -6.30 -20.86
N PRO A 370 11.45 -6.55 -21.29
CA PRO A 370 12.18 -5.65 -22.18
C PRO A 370 11.43 -5.26 -23.46
N GLU A 371 10.68 -6.18 -24.08
CA GLU A 371 9.96 -5.91 -25.33
C GLU A 371 8.77 -4.97 -25.09
N THR A 372 8.05 -5.22 -23.99
CA THR A 372 6.95 -4.36 -23.55
C THR A 372 7.43 -2.96 -23.18
N LEU A 373 8.52 -2.85 -22.40
CA LEU A 373 9.10 -1.56 -22.01
C LEU A 373 9.62 -0.78 -23.22
N GLU A 374 10.24 -1.47 -24.19
CA GLU A 374 10.68 -0.88 -25.45
C GLU A 374 9.51 -0.29 -26.26
N ARG A 375 8.38 -0.99 -26.33
CA ARG A 375 7.15 -0.46 -26.97
C ARG A 375 6.64 0.80 -26.27
N ASP A 376 6.67 0.84 -24.95
CA ASP A 376 6.30 2.02 -24.17
C ASP A 376 7.22 3.20 -24.46
N LEU A 377 8.53 2.97 -24.44
CA LEU A 377 9.52 4.02 -24.66
C LEU A 377 9.35 4.67 -26.03
N ARG A 378 9.04 3.89 -27.08
CA ARG A 378 8.72 4.45 -28.41
C ARG A 378 7.49 5.34 -28.39
N PHE A 379 6.46 4.99 -27.62
CA PHE A 379 5.29 5.84 -27.44
C PHE A 379 5.63 7.17 -26.76
N TYR A 380 6.34 7.10 -25.65
CA TYR A 380 6.72 8.30 -24.88
C TYR A 380 7.72 9.17 -25.65
N LEU A 381 8.68 8.60 -26.38
CA LEU A 381 9.61 9.34 -27.25
C LEU A 381 9.00 9.82 -28.57
N GLN A 382 7.75 9.45 -28.88
CA GLN A 382 7.06 9.76 -30.13
C GLN A 382 7.78 9.22 -31.39
N GLU A 383 8.49 8.09 -31.28
CA GLU A 383 9.27 7.45 -32.35
C GLU A 383 8.40 6.55 -33.27
N GLY A 384 7.30 7.12 -33.77
CA GLY A 384 6.41 6.41 -34.67
C GLY A 384 7.09 6.01 -36.00
N PRO A 385 6.70 4.89 -36.63
CA PRO A 385 7.26 4.52 -37.93
C PRO A 385 7.00 5.62 -38.98
N SER A 386 8.03 6.04 -39.71
CA SER A 386 7.93 7.14 -40.69
C SER A 386 6.95 6.89 -41.83
N TRP A 387 6.63 5.63 -42.11
CA TRP A 387 5.68 5.22 -43.15
C TRP A 387 4.23 5.14 -42.66
N SER A 388 3.98 5.31 -41.37
CA SER A 388 2.69 4.99 -40.76
C SER A 388 1.71 6.17 -40.78
N ASP A 389 0.41 5.89 -40.97
CA ASP A 389 -0.66 6.87 -40.71
C ASP A 389 -0.85 7.00 -39.19
N PRO A 390 -0.53 8.16 -38.59
CA PRO A 390 -0.59 8.34 -37.13
C PRO A 390 -2.02 8.30 -36.56
N TRP A 391 -3.06 8.35 -37.42
CA TRP A 391 -4.44 8.08 -37.01
C TRP A 391 -4.75 6.58 -36.88
N ARG A 392 -3.94 5.70 -37.48
CA ARG A 392 -4.15 4.24 -37.49
C ARG A 392 -3.04 3.44 -36.83
N VAL A 393 -1.89 4.07 -36.58
CA VAL A 393 -0.72 3.42 -35.97
C VAL A 393 -0.24 4.28 -34.81
N CYS A 394 -0.15 3.65 -33.65
CA CYS A 394 0.40 4.25 -32.44
C CYS A 394 1.92 4.42 -32.60
N PRO A 395 2.56 5.44 -32.00
CA PRO A 395 4.02 5.55 -32.07
C PRO A 395 4.78 4.31 -31.54
N CYS A 396 4.15 3.47 -30.70
CA CYS A 396 4.71 2.17 -30.30
C CYS A 396 4.74 1.11 -31.42
N GLY A 397 4.11 1.38 -32.58
CA GLY A 397 4.00 0.49 -33.74
C GLY A 397 2.72 -0.33 -33.81
N ALA A 398 1.88 -0.30 -32.78
CA ALA A 398 0.61 -1.05 -32.76
C ALA A 398 -0.50 -0.35 -33.56
N ALA A 399 -1.48 -1.14 -34.01
CA ALA A 399 -2.70 -0.58 -34.59
C ALA A 399 -3.44 0.27 -33.56
N ARG A 400 -3.97 1.41 -34.00
CA ARG A 400 -4.63 2.40 -33.18
C ARG A 400 -6.08 2.57 -33.61
N THR A 401 -6.96 2.75 -32.64
CA THR A 401 -8.37 3.08 -32.81
C THR A 401 -8.65 4.51 -32.37
N VAL A 402 -9.72 5.10 -32.88
CA VAL A 402 -10.27 6.37 -32.38
C VAL A 402 -11.43 6.08 -31.43
N SER A 403 -11.49 6.81 -30.32
CA SER A 403 -12.51 6.67 -29.28
C SER A 403 -12.99 8.03 -28.79
N LEU A 404 -14.14 8.05 -28.14
CA LEU A 404 -14.71 9.24 -27.49
C LEU A 404 -14.67 9.04 -25.99
N HIS A 405 -14.15 10.03 -25.29
CA HIS A 405 -14.00 10.03 -23.84
C HIS A 405 -14.80 11.17 -23.23
N ARG A 406 -15.56 10.87 -22.18
CA ARG A 406 -16.33 11.83 -21.42
C ARG A 406 -15.49 12.33 -20.26
N TRP A 407 -15.19 13.63 -20.25
CA TRP A 407 -14.36 14.26 -19.22
C TRP A 407 -15.19 15.27 -18.44
N SER A 408 -15.01 15.32 -17.13
CA SER A 408 -15.52 16.39 -16.26
C SER A 408 -14.68 17.65 -16.39
N ARG A 409 -15.19 18.76 -15.86
CA ARG A 409 -14.45 20.03 -15.85
C ARG A 409 -13.19 19.97 -15.00
N GLU A 410 -13.23 19.24 -13.89
CA GLU A 410 -12.08 19.05 -13.00
C GLU A 410 -10.93 18.34 -13.73
N GLU A 411 -11.26 17.33 -14.54
CA GLU A 411 -10.29 16.61 -15.36
C GLU A 411 -9.64 17.47 -16.43
N LEU A 412 -10.37 18.42 -17.02
CA LEU A 412 -9.78 19.38 -17.97
C LEU A 412 -8.73 20.29 -17.32
N THR A 413 -8.81 20.46 -15.99
CA THR A 413 -7.88 21.26 -15.20
C THR A 413 -6.84 20.42 -14.44
N ALA A 414 -6.85 19.10 -14.62
CA ALA A 414 -5.95 18.21 -13.91
C ALA A 414 -4.48 18.45 -14.30
N PRO A 415 -3.52 18.33 -13.37
CA PRO A 415 -2.10 18.44 -13.67
C PRO A 415 -1.66 17.50 -14.80
N GLY A 416 -0.95 18.04 -15.80
CA GLY A 416 -0.51 17.29 -16.98
C GLY A 416 -1.50 17.30 -18.16
N VAL A 417 -2.75 17.74 -17.95
CA VAL A 417 -3.70 17.96 -19.04
C VAL A 417 -3.44 19.29 -19.71
N ARG A 418 -3.12 19.25 -21.00
CA ARG A 418 -3.00 20.44 -21.85
C ARG A 418 -4.30 20.63 -22.62
N ALA A 419 -5.27 21.31 -22.01
CA ALA A 419 -6.59 21.54 -22.62
C ALA A 419 -6.51 22.13 -24.05
N GLY A 420 -5.50 22.96 -24.33
CA GLY A 420 -5.23 23.52 -25.67
C GLY A 420 -4.75 22.52 -26.72
N GLU A 421 -4.34 21.30 -26.33
CA GLU A 421 -3.96 20.20 -27.21
C GLU A 421 -5.10 19.19 -27.43
N LEU A 422 -6.18 19.27 -26.63
CA LEU A 422 -7.33 18.36 -26.71
C LEU A 422 -8.22 18.66 -27.91
N LEU A 423 -8.72 17.60 -28.54
CA LEU A 423 -9.71 17.73 -29.62
C LEU A 423 -11.11 17.43 -29.09
N PHE A 424 -11.89 18.49 -28.88
CA PHE A 424 -13.27 18.39 -28.43
C PHE A 424 -14.20 18.01 -29.58
N VAL A 425 -15.26 17.26 -29.25
CA VAL A 425 -16.35 16.98 -30.20
C VAL A 425 -17.16 18.24 -30.47
N ASP A 426 -17.46 18.98 -29.41
CA ASP A 426 -18.14 20.28 -29.39
C ASP A 426 -17.41 21.18 -28.38
N GLU A 427 -17.36 22.49 -28.62
CA GLU A 427 -16.69 23.43 -27.69
C GLU A 427 -17.40 23.43 -26.32
N PRO A 428 -16.66 23.43 -25.19
CA PRO A 428 -17.25 23.42 -23.85
C PRO A 428 -18.10 24.68 -23.60
N ALA A 429 -19.40 24.52 -23.34
CA ALA A 429 -20.26 25.63 -22.93
C ALA A 429 -20.06 25.98 -21.44
N PRO A 430 -20.15 27.26 -21.03
CA PRO A 430 -20.13 27.63 -19.62
C PRO A 430 -21.34 27.04 -18.88
N GLY A 431 -21.12 26.06 -17.99
CA GLY A 431 -22.16 25.47 -17.13
C GLY A 431 -22.43 23.98 -17.35
N ASP A 432 -21.92 23.38 -18.43
CA ASP A 432 -22.02 21.94 -18.64
C ASP A 432 -21.03 21.17 -17.77
N GLY A 433 -21.51 20.11 -17.11
CA GLY A 433 -20.71 19.32 -16.16
C GLY A 433 -19.70 18.37 -16.80
N THR A 434 -19.88 18.01 -18.08
CA THR A 434 -19.00 17.07 -18.81
C THR A 434 -18.87 17.43 -20.29
N VAL A 435 -17.71 17.15 -20.88
CA VAL A 435 -17.39 17.35 -22.30
C VAL A 435 -16.99 16.03 -22.96
N LEU A 436 -17.10 15.95 -24.29
CA LEU A 436 -16.59 14.83 -25.07
C LEU A 436 -15.29 15.21 -25.78
N VAL A 437 -14.26 14.39 -25.58
CA VAL A 437 -12.92 14.57 -26.15
C VAL A 437 -12.58 13.34 -26.98
N PHE A 438 -11.97 13.54 -28.15
CA PHE A 438 -11.40 12.44 -28.90
C PHE A 438 -10.17 11.88 -28.18
N GLY A 439 -10.11 10.56 -28.09
CA GLY A 439 -8.91 9.82 -27.76
C GLY A 439 -8.53 8.96 -28.96
N ALA A 440 -7.26 8.62 -29.06
CA ALA A 440 -6.87 7.52 -29.90
C ALA A 440 -5.96 6.58 -29.12
N SER A 441 -6.22 5.28 -29.22
CA SER A 441 -5.65 4.27 -28.33
C SER A 441 -5.18 3.04 -29.08
N CYS A 442 -4.20 2.33 -28.54
CA CYS A 442 -3.85 0.98 -28.98
C CYS A 442 -4.17 -0.03 -27.87
N ASP A 443 -3.60 -1.23 -27.95
CA ASP A 443 -3.65 -2.25 -26.90
C ASP A 443 -3.05 -1.81 -25.55
N ARG A 444 -2.29 -0.70 -25.51
CA ARG A 444 -1.51 -0.28 -24.34
C ARG A 444 -1.52 1.22 -24.04
N HIS A 445 -1.59 2.06 -25.07
CA HIS A 445 -1.45 3.51 -24.94
C HIS A 445 -2.75 4.22 -25.28
N ILE A 446 -2.97 5.37 -24.64
CA ILE A 446 -4.02 6.32 -24.99
C ILE A 446 -3.43 7.72 -25.11
N GLU A 447 -3.83 8.46 -26.15
CA GLU A 447 -3.49 9.88 -26.27
C GLU A 447 -4.75 10.70 -26.56
N HIS A 448 -4.88 11.80 -25.83
CA HIS A 448 -5.98 12.77 -25.94
C HIS A 448 -5.55 14.11 -26.58
N GLY A 449 -4.24 14.41 -26.57
CA GLY A 449 -3.65 15.61 -27.16
C GLY A 449 -3.59 15.55 -28.69
N LEU A 450 -4.76 15.48 -29.35
CA LEU A 450 -4.88 15.20 -30.78
C LEU A 450 -4.86 16.45 -31.68
N ARG A 451 -4.86 17.68 -31.14
CA ARG A 451 -4.80 18.91 -31.97
C ARG A 451 -3.51 19.02 -32.80
N PRO A 452 -2.31 18.74 -32.28
CA PRO A 452 -1.09 18.71 -33.10
C PRO A 452 -1.15 17.66 -34.22
N LEU A 453 -1.77 16.52 -33.95
CA LEU A 453 -2.01 15.48 -34.94
C LEU A 453 -2.98 15.95 -36.03
N LEU A 454 -4.07 16.63 -35.65
CA LEU A 454 -5.03 17.20 -36.58
C LEU A 454 -4.41 18.26 -37.49
N ALA A 455 -3.47 19.06 -36.98
CA ALA A 455 -2.76 20.07 -37.76
C ALA A 455 -1.84 19.45 -38.83
N SER A 456 -1.15 18.35 -38.50
CA SER A 456 -0.25 17.65 -39.43
C SER A 456 -0.99 16.71 -40.40
N HIS A 457 -2.11 16.13 -39.97
CA HIS A 457 -2.90 15.16 -40.72
C HIS A 457 -4.39 15.52 -40.66
N PRO A 458 -4.85 16.49 -41.48
CA PRO A 458 -6.19 17.05 -41.39
C PRO A 458 -7.31 16.02 -41.54
N ARG A 459 -8.27 16.06 -40.61
CA ARG A 459 -9.52 15.28 -40.60
C ARG A 459 -10.66 16.21 -40.21
N SER A 460 -11.88 15.92 -40.65
CA SER A 460 -13.06 16.60 -40.10
C SER A 460 -13.53 15.93 -38.82
N VAL A 461 -14.12 16.69 -37.89
CA VAL A 461 -14.76 16.14 -36.68
C VAL A 461 -15.79 15.06 -37.03
N GLY A 462 -16.58 15.29 -38.09
CA GLY A 462 -17.54 14.30 -38.60
C GLY A 462 -16.87 12.99 -39.06
N SER A 463 -15.72 13.08 -39.74
CA SER A 463 -14.94 11.89 -40.14
C SER A 463 -14.40 11.13 -38.93
N LEU A 464 -13.93 11.83 -37.90
CA LEU A 464 -13.41 11.20 -36.68
C LEU A 464 -14.52 10.55 -35.87
N ARG A 465 -15.70 11.17 -35.77
CA ARG A 465 -16.87 10.59 -35.10
C ARG A 465 -17.35 9.32 -35.82
N ALA A 466 -17.37 9.32 -37.15
CA ALA A 466 -17.69 8.13 -37.94
C ALA A 466 -16.64 7.03 -37.73
N GLN A 467 -15.35 7.38 -37.72
CA GLN A 467 -14.26 6.43 -37.45
C GLN A 467 -14.36 5.83 -36.04
N ALA A 468 -14.67 6.63 -35.01
CA ALA A 468 -14.84 6.15 -33.64
C ALA A 468 -15.98 5.12 -33.52
N GLY A 469 -17.08 5.32 -34.28
CA GLY A 469 -18.16 4.34 -34.37
C GLY A 469 -17.74 3.02 -35.04
N LEU A 470 -16.91 3.10 -36.10
CA LEU A 470 -16.37 1.91 -36.78
C LEU A 470 -15.33 1.16 -35.93
N ASP A 471 -14.53 1.89 -35.16
CA ASP A 471 -13.46 1.32 -34.36
C ASP A 471 -13.95 0.74 -33.03
N LEU A 472 -15.22 0.96 -32.67
CA LEU A 472 -15.83 0.50 -31.42
C LEU A 472 -15.57 -0.99 -31.14
N GLU A 473 -15.72 -1.85 -32.16
CA GLU A 473 -15.51 -3.30 -32.06
C GLU A 473 -14.03 -3.69 -31.92
N ARG A 474 -13.12 -2.79 -32.26
CA ARG A 474 -11.67 -2.99 -32.24
C ARG A 474 -11.03 -2.39 -31.00
N GLN A 475 -11.76 -1.60 -30.21
CA GLN A 475 -11.26 -1.02 -28.98
C GLN A 475 -10.93 -2.13 -27.99
N ARG A 476 -9.72 -2.09 -27.44
CA ARG A 476 -9.21 -3.07 -26.48
C ARG A 476 -9.18 -2.46 -25.09
N TYR A 477 -9.65 -3.24 -24.12
CA TYR A 477 -9.68 -2.85 -22.72
C TYR A 477 -9.03 -3.95 -21.90
N ALA A 478 -7.91 -3.63 -21.29
CA ALA A 478 -7.30 -4.45 -20.26
C ALA A 478 -8.14 -4.33 -18.99
N ILE A 479 -8.73 -5.45 -18.53
CA ILE A 479 -9.56 -5.46 -17.33
C ILE A 479 -9.01 -6.42 -16.28
N ARG A 480 -9.20 -6.07 -15.01
CA ARG A 480 -9.06 -6.99 -13.89
C ARG A 480 -10.42 -7.21 -13.29
N VAL A 481 -10.75 -8.47 -13.02
CA VAL A 481 -12.07 -8.88 -12.57
C VAL A 481 -11.96 -9.79 -11.37
N ALA A 482 -12.61 -9.42 -10.27
CA ALA A 482 -12.83 -10.30 -9.12
C ALA A 482 -14.31 -10.67 -9.06
N ARG A 483 -14.63 -11.95 -9.26
CA ARG A 483 -16.01 -12.46 -9.32
C ARG A 483 -16.44 -13.04 -7.99
N TYR A 484 -17.71 -12.82 -7.67
CA TYR A 484 -18.41 -13.29 -6.49
C TYR A 484 -19.77 -13.83 -6.91
N ALA A 485 -20.34 -14.74 -6.12
CA ALA A 485 -21.68 -15.25 -6.33
C ALA A 485 -22.44 -15.23 -5.01
N ASP A 486 -23.76 -15.01 -5.08
CA ASP A 486 -24.65 -15.19 -3.93
C ASP A 486 -25.04 -16.66 -3.72
N GLU A 487 -25.84 -16.94 -2.69
CA GLU A 487 -26.31 -18.31 -2.39
C GLU A 487 -27.18 -18.90 -3.52
N GLY A 488 -27.78 -18.04 -4.36
CA GLY A 488 -28.54 -18.42 -5.55
C GLY A 488 -27.68 -18.59 -6.81
N GLY A 489 -26.36 -18.42 -6.71
CA GLY A 489 -25.42 -18.52 -7.83
C GLY A 489 -25.42 -17.30 -8.77
N ARG A 490 -26.06 -16.19 -8.40
CA ARG A 490 -26.09 -14.96 -9.21
C ARG A 490 -24.81 -14.16 -9.01
N GLY A 491 -24.27 -13.64 -10.10
CA GLY A 491 -22.94 -13.05 -10.14
C GLY A 491 -22.87 -11.58 -9.71
N ALA A 492 -21.83 -11.22 -8.97
CA ALA A 492 -21.35 -9.85 -8.83
C ALA A 492 -19.84 -9.81 -9.12
N ALA A 493 -19.35 -8.75 -9.73
CA ALA A 493 -17.93 -8.60 -10.04
C ALA A 493 -17.43 -7.19 -9.71
N LEU A 494 -16.26 -7.13 -9.10
CA LEU A 494 -15.47 -5.90 -9.05
C LEU A 494 -14.61 -5.84 -10.31
N VAL A 495 -14.66 -4.72 -11.01
CA VAL A 495 -13.87 -4.47 -12.21
C VAL A 495 -12.96 -3.28 -12.01
N GLU A 496 -11.68 -3.46 -12.29
CA GLU A 496 -10.71 -2.37 -12.50
C GLU A 496 -10.31 -2.33 -13.98
N ALA A 497 -10.43 -1.16 -14.61
CA ALA A 497 -9.97 -0.93 -15.98
C ALA A 497 -9.79 0.57 -16.25
N PRO A 498 -8.93 0.99 -17.17
CA PRO A 498 -8.84 2.41 -17.52
C PRO A 498 -10.15 2.89 -18.18
N ASN A 499 -10.65 4.06 -17.76
CA ASN A 499 -11.80 4.75 -18.36
C ASN A 499 -13.12 3.96 -18.38
N LEU A 500 -13.42 3.20 -17.32
CA LEU A 500 -14.71 2.53 -17.13
C LEU A 500 -15.92 3.46 -17.30
N LEU A 501 -15.82 4.74 -16.92
CA LEU A 501 -16.92 5.69 -17.12
C LEU A 501 -17.31 5.82 -18.61
N ASP A 502 -16.33 5.80 -19.51
CA ASP A 502 -16.56 5.91 -20.96
C ASP A 502 -17.13 4.60 -21.52
N VAL A 503 -16.62 3.47 -21.01
CA VAL A 503 -17.10 2.12 -21.33
C VAL A 503 -18.57 1.96 -20.94
N THR A 504 -18.94 2.35 -19.72
CA THR A 504 -20.29 2.16 -19.20
C THR A 504 -21.31 3.12 -19.82
N ALA A 505 -20.87 4.28 -20.31
CA ALA A 505 -21.74 5.24 -20.99
C ALA A 505 -22.16 4.80 -22.40
N HIS A 506 -21.43 3.87 -23.05
CA HIS A 506 -21.77 3.39 -24.38
C HIS A 506 -22.48 2.01 -24.31
N PRO A 507 -23.75 1.87 -24.74
CA PRO A 507 -24.53 0.64 -24.53
C PRO A 507 -23.85 -0.65 -25.00
N ARG A 508 -23.22 -0.63 -26.18
CA ARG A 508 -22.51 -1.80 -26.71
C ARG A 508 -21.23 -2.15 -25.95
N LEU A 509 -20.49 -1.16 -25.44
CA LEU A 509 -19.27 -1.39 -24.65
C LEU A 509 -19.65 -1.84 -23.23
N LEU A 510 -20.71 -1.27 -22.65
CA LEU A 510 -21.30 -1.72 -21.40
C LEU A 510 -21.70 -3.20 -21.49
N ALA A 511 -22.39 -3.61 -22.56
CA ALA A 511 -22.73 -5.02 -22.78
C ALA A 511 -21.49 -5.92 -22.88
N GLY A 512 -20.44 -5.48 -23.60
CA GLY A 512 -19.16 -6.21 -23.67
C GLY A 512 -18.44 -6.31 -22.32
N LEU A 513 -18.45 -5.25 -21.53
CA LEU A 513 -17.90 -5.22 -20.18
C LEU A 513 -18.64 -6.20 -19.27
N VAL A 514 -19.98 -6.21 -19.30
CA VAL A 514 -20.80 -7.13 -18.50
C VAL A 514 -20.51 -8.58 -18.87
N ALA A 515 -20.45 -8.90 -20.17
CA ALA A 515 -20.10 -10.23 -20.65
C ALA A 515 -18.73 -10.68 -20.15
N ALA A 516 -17.73 -9.79 -20.21
CA ALA A 516 -16.38 -10.08 -19.74
C ALA A 516 -16.29 -10.18 -18.21
N ALA A 517 -17.00 -9.32 -17.47
CA ALA A 517 -16.97 -9.27 -16.02
C ALA A 517 -17.69 -10.46 -15.38
N LEU A 518 -18.89 -10.81 -15.86
CA LEU A 518 -19.68 -11.91 -15.30
C LEU A 518 -19.38 -13.26 -15.96
N GLY A 519 -18.74 -13.28 -17.13
CA GLY A 519 -18.55 -14.49 -17.93
C GLY A 519 -19.84 -14.96 -18.63
N SER A 520 -20.87 -14.12 -18.67
CA SER A 520 -22.16 -14.38 -19.29
C SER A 520 -22.83 -13.08 -19.76
N GLU A 521 -23.67 -13.15 -20.80
CA GLU A 521 -24.49 -12.04 -21.26
C GLU A 521 -25.75 -11.88 -20.38
N ALA A 522 -25.53 -11.56 -19.11
CA ALA A 522 -26.61 -11.34 -18.14
C ALA A 522 -27.17 -9.91 -18.22
N THR A 523 -28.42 -9.73 -17.77
CA THR A 523 -28.92 -8.38 -17.46
C THR A 523 -28.22 -7.96 -16.17
N ALA A 524 -27.60 -6.79 -16.17
CA ALA A 524 -26.78 -6.36 -15.04
C ALA A 524 -26.89 -4.85 -14.78
N THR A 525 -26.68 -4.49 -13.53
CA THR A 525 -26.46 -3.11 -13.11
C THR A 525 -24.96 -2.88 -12.97
N VAL A 526 -24.44 -1.82 -13.56
CA VAL A 526 -23.04 -1.41 -13.41
C VAL A 526 -23.00 -0.09 -12.66
N SER A 527 -22.43 -0.13 -11.46
CA SER A 527 -22.21 1.05 -10.61
C SER A 527 -20.76 1.46 -10.71
N THR A 528 -20.50 2.59 -11.36
CA THR A 528 -19.16 3.19 -11.32
C THR A 528 -18.88 3.69 -9.90
N LEU A 529 -17.65 3.46 -9.43
CA LEU A 529 -17.13 3.98 -8.15
C LEU A 529 -16.13 5.09 -8.42
N SER A 530 -15.39 4.96 -9.52
CA SER A 530 -14.46 5.94 -10.06
C SER A 530 -14.42 5.80 -11.58
N ARG A 531 -13.58 6.59 -12.26
CA ARG A 531 -13.31 6.41 -13.69
C ARG A 531 -12.68 5.08 -14.04
N GLU A 532 -12.10 4.37 -13.09
CA GLU A 532 -11.36 3.15 -13.35
C GLU A 532 -11.80 1.96 -12.49
N LEU A 533 -12.81 2.16 -11.63
CA LEU A 533 -13.34 1.13 -10.76
C LEU A 533 -14.87 1.08 -10.84
N ALA A 534 -15.44 -0.10 -11.03
CA ALA A 534 -16.89 -0.32 -11.06
C ALA A 534 -17.28 -1.66 -10.46
N VAL A 535 -18.55 -1.75 -10.05
CA VAL A 535 -19.20 -3.01 -9.64
C VAL A 535 -20.23 -3.39 -10.70
N VAL A 536 -20.11 -4.60 -11.22
CA VAL A 536 -21.09 -5.22 -12.12
C VAL A 536 -21.91 -6.23 -11.32
N ALA A 537 -23.22 -6.07 -11.28
CA ALA A 537 -24.13 -6.89 -10.48
C ALA A 537 -25.24 -7.46 -11.37
N GLU A 538 -25.36 -8.78 -11.44
CA GLU A 538 -26.48 -9.42 -12.15
C GLU A 538 -27.83 -9.00 -11.54
N GLU A 539 -28.86 -8.88 -12.39
CA GLU A 539 -30.21 -8.55 -11.94
C GLU A 539 -30.71 -9.51 -10.86
N GLY A 540 -31.13 -8.95 -9.73
CA GLY A 540 -31.64 -9.72 -8.59
C GLY A 540 -30.58 -10.26 -7.64
N VAL A 541 -29.28 -10.03 -7.86
CA VAL A 541 -28.23 -10.39 -6.89
C VAL A 541 -28.49 -9.76 -5.52
N ASP A 542 -28.09 -10.43 -4.45
CA ASP A 542 -28.17 -9.89 -3.09
C ASP A 542 -27.54 -8.49 -2.99
N ALA A 543 -28.36 -7.49 -2.63
CA ALA A 543 -27.92 -6.11 -2.49
C ALA A 543 -26.81 -5.94 -1.44
N ALA A 544 -26.79 -6.78 -0.40
CA ALA A 544 -25.73 -6.77 0.60
C ALA A 544 -24.41 -7.27 0.02
N LEU A 545 -24.44 -8.27 -0.88
CA LEU A 545 -23.24 -8.70 -1.60
C LEU A 545 -22.71 -7.59 -2.51
N ALA A 546 -23.56 -6.96 -3.31
CA ALA A 546 -23.14 -5.86 -4.20
C ALA A 546 -22.52 -4.69 -3.43
N ALA A 547 -23.11 -4.32 -2.28
CA ALA A 547 -22.57 -3.29 -1.40
C ALA A 547 -21.19 -3.66 -0.82
N ARG A 548 -21.02 -4.90 -0.34
CA ARG A 548 -19.72 -5.39 0.17
C ARG A 548 -18.64 -5.39 -0.92
N VAL A 549 -18.99 -5.78 -2.14
CA VAL A 549 -18.05 -5.77 -3.28
C VAL A 549 -17.61 -4.34 -3.61
N ALA A 550 -18.55 -3.37 -3.57
CA ALA A 550 -18.23 -1.97 -3.78
C ALA A 550 -17.28 -1.41 -2.70
N GLU A 551 -17.58 -1.70 -1.43
CA GLU A 551 -16.75 -1.30 -0.30
C GLU A 551 -15.33 -1.90 -0.41
N ALA A 552 -15.24 -3.21 -0.66
CA ALA A 552 -13.97 -3.90 -0.86
C ALA A 552 -13.16 -3.29 -2.01
N GLY A 553 -13.81 -2.87 -3.10
CA GLY A 553 -13.16 -2.21 -4.22
C GLY A 553 -12.56 -0.85 -3.87
N VAL A 554 -13.30 0.00 -3.17
CA VAL A 554 -12.80 1.31 -2.71
C VAL A 554 -11.60 1.13 -1.79
N VAL A 555 -11.69 0.15 -0.88
CA VAL A 555 -10.59 -0.20 0.01
C VAL A 555 -9.38 -0.65 -0.81
N LEU A 556 -9.51 -1.65 -1.69
CA LEU A 556 -8.41 -2.15 -2.52
C LEU A 556 -7.75 -1.06 -3.38
N TRP A 557 -8.55 -0.16 -3.94
CA TRP A 557 -8.05 0.98 -4.69
C TRP A 557 -7.20 1.90 -3.82
N THR A 558 -7.74 2.29 -2.67
CA THR A 558 -7.05 3.18 -1.72
C THR A 558 -5.72 2.59 -1.27
N ILE A 559 -5.72 1.28 -1.06
CA ILE A 559 -4.55 0.47 -0.72
C ILE A 559 -3.48 0.52 -1.81
N GLN A 560 -3.89 0.32 -3.07
CA GLN A 560 -2.95 0.25 -4.19
C GLN A 560 -2.42 1.62 -4.61
N ARG A 561 -3.23 2.67 -4.46
CA ARG A 561 -2.95 4.00 -5.03
C ARG A 561 -2.66 5.09 -4.00
N GLY A 562 -2.71 4.75 -2.71
CA GLY A 562 -2.39 5.67 -1.61
C GLY A 562 -3.42 6.78 -1.37
N ALA A 563 -4.54 6.78 -2.11
CA ALA A 563 -5.63 7.73 -1.98
C ALA A 563 -6.95 7.07 -2.41
N ALA A 564 -8.05 7.51 -1.78
CA ALA A 564 -9.38 7.05 -2.16
C ALA A 564 -9.67 7.35 -3.64
N PRO A 565 -10.44 6.48 -4.33
CA PRO A 565 -10.85 6.78 -5.69
C PRO A 565 -11.66 8.07 -5.74
N THR A 566 -11.34 8.96 -6.69
CA THR A 566 -12.18 10.12 -6.97
C THR A 566 -13.59 9.64 -7.33
N PRO A 567 -14.61 9.99 -6.54
CA PRO A 567 -15.91 9.34 -6.63
C PRO A 567 -16.64 9.76 -7.91
N VAL A 568 -16.99 8.77 -8.72
CA VAL A 568 -17.95 8.91 -9.82
C VAL A 568 -19.00 7.85 -9.58
N ARG A 569 -20.17 8.24 -9.04
CA ARG A 569 -21.27 7.31 -8.73
C ARG A 569 -22.37 7.45 -9.77
N GLU A 570 -22.15 6.87 -10.93
CA GLU A 570 -23.17 6.70 -11.96
C GLU A 570 -23.58 5.23 -12.07
N VAL A 571 -24.87 5.00 -12.26
CA VAL A 571 -25.48 3.66 -12.34
C VAL A 571 -26.03 3.45 -13.73
N PHE A 572 -25.61 2.38 -14.38
CA PHE A 572 -26.01 2.01 -15.73
C PHE A 572 -26.69 0.64 -15.72
N ALA A 573 -27.70 0.45 -16.57
CA ALA A 573 -28.34 -0.84 -16.78
C ALA A 573 -27.91 -1.40 -18.13
N SER A 574 -27.43 -2.64 -18.13
CA SER A 574 -27.13 -3.40 -19.34
C SER A 574 -28.29 -4.34 -19.63
N ASP A 575 -28.79 -4.29 -20.87
CA ASP A 575 -29.75 -5.25 -21.39
C ASP A 575 -29.08 -6.35 -22.20
N ARG A 576 -29.76 -7.50 -22.36
CA ARG A 576 -29.29 -8.62 -23.19
C ARG A 576 -29.54 -8.42 -24.69
N SER A 577 -30.29 -7.39 -25.08
CA SER A 577 -30.66 -7.13 -26.48
C SER A 577 -29.61 -6.33 -27.25
N THR A 578 -28.71 -5.65 -26.53
CA THR A 578 -27.66 -4.82 -27.10
C THR A 578 -26.46 -5.68 -27.47
N ALA A 579 -26.09 -5.68 -28.75
CA ALA A 579 -24.92 -6.41 -29.21
C ALA A 579 -23.62 -5.86 -28.58
N ALA A 580 -22.90 -6.74 -27.88
CA ALA A 580 -21.62 -6.42 -27.27
C ALA A 580 -20.60 -5.91 -28.31
N ALA A 581 -19.78 -4.95 -27.90
CA ALA A 581 -18.63 -4.45 -28.64
C ALA A 581 -17.46 -4.22 -27.70
N GLY A 582 -16.27 -4.04 -28.27
CA GLY A 582 -15.03 -3.94 -27.53
C GLY A 582 -14.45 -5.31 -27.19
N LEU A 583 -13.12 -5.36 -27.10
CA LEU A 583 -12.35 -6.55 -26.74
C LEU A 583 -11.83 -6.35 -25.32
N PHE A 584 -12.44 -7.05 -24.36
CA PHE A 584 -12.08 -6.98 -22.96
C PHE A 584 -11.16 -8.14 -22.61
N GLU A 585 -9.87 -7.85 -22.47
CA GLU A 585 -8.84 -8.84 -22.18
C GLU A 585 -8.59 -8.86 -20.67
N GLN A 586 -8.78 -10.02 -20.04
CA GLN A 586 -8.46 -10.18 -18.62
C GLN A 586 -6.95 -10.24 -18.45
N VAL A 587 -6.40 -9.27 -17.70
CA VAL A 587 -4.98 -9.28 -17.36
C VAL A 587 -4.82 -10.09 -16.08
N GLU A 588 -4.18 -11.25 -16.19
CA GLU A 588 -3.72 -11.99 -15.02
C GLU A 588 -2.63 -11.17 -14.32
N ASN A 589 -2.98 -10.51 -13.23
CA ASN A 589 -1.99 -10.32 -12.18
C ASN A 589 -1.89 -11.67 -11.45
N ALA A 590 -0.67 -12.11 -11.17
CA ALA A 590 -0.42 -13.08 -10.10
C ALA A 590 -1.28 -12.70 -8.90
N GLY A 591 -2.35 -13.46 -8.67
CA GLY A 591 -3.46 -13.01 -7.85
C GLY A 591 -3.08 -12.84 -6.38
N PRO A 592 -3.90 -12.14 -5.59
CA PRO A 592 -3.92 -12.39 -4.16
C PRO A 592 -4.54 -13.77 -3.92
N GLY A 593 -3.70 -14.78 -3.68
CA GLY A 593 -4.09 -16.01 -3.01
C GLY A 593 -4.86 -17.04 -3.85
N GLN A 594 -4.17 -17.72 -4.77
CA GLN A 594 -4.28 -19.17 -4.85
C GLN A 594 -2.91 -19.76 -4.51
N HIS A 595 -2.66 -19.90 -3.20
CA HIS A 595 -1.68 -20.87 -2.73
C HIS A 595 -2.30 -22.25 -2.91
N ASP A 596 -2.01 -22.88 -4.05
CA ASP A 596 -1.94 -24.33 -4.04
C ASP A 596 -0.92 -24.71 -2.98
N GLY A 597 -1.33 -25.59 -2.07
CA GLY A 597 -0.56 -26.04 -0.93
C GLY A 597 0.72 -26.75 -1.34
N ALA A 598 1.77 -25.97 -1.62
CA ALA A 598 3.15 -26.42 -1.71
C ALA A 598 4.06 -25.21 -1.55
N GLY A 599 4.27 -24.80 -0.30
CA GLY A 599 5.22 -23.74 0.04
C GLY A 599 6.58 -24.01 -0.59
N THR A 600 7.02 -23.11 -1.47
CA THR A 600 8.39 -23.02 -1.94
C THR A 600 8.92 -21.70 -1.41
N VAL A 601 9.73 -21.79 -0.36
CA VAL A 601 10.50 -20.67 0.19
C VAL A 601 11.50 -20.27 -0.89
N ILE A 602 11.35 -19.06 -1.45
CA ILE A 602 12.38 -18.48 -2.30
C ILE A 602 13.46 -17.95 -1.36
N ASP A 603 14.53 -18.73 -1.24
CA ASP A 603 15.78 -18.34 -0.61
C ASP A 603 16.39 -17.15 -1.37
N ARG A 604 16.20 -15.94 -0.82
CA ARG A 604 16.86 -14.71 -1.26
C ARG A 604 18.14 -14.41 -0.48
N THR A 605 18.77 -15.41 0.15
CA THR A 605 20.12 -15.24 0.69
C THR A 605 21.14 -15.90 -0.23
N GLY A 606 21.70 -15.09 -1.13
CA GLY A 606 22.93 -15.42 -1.84
C GLY A 606 24.12 -15.48 -0.87
N LEU A 607 24.16 -16.51 -0.02
CA LEU A 607 25.34 -16.92 0.72
C LEU A 607 25.63 -18.36 0.30
N ARG A 608 26.37 -18.50 -0.80
CA ARG A 608 27.04 -19.75 -1.16
C ARG A 608 27.85 -20.21 0.05
N SER A 609 27.44 -21.31 0.66
CA SER A 609 28.30 -22.09 1.51
C SER A 609 29.46 -22.60 0.64
N ALA A 610 30.61 -21.94 0.77
CA ALA A 610 31.86 -22.59 0.45
C ALA A 610 32.06 -23.71 1.47
N ASN A 611 31.99 -24.96 1.03
CA ASN A 611 32.64 -26.09 1.68
C ASN A 611 33.34 -26.88 0.58
N PRO A 612 34.56 -27.38 0.81
CA PRO A 612 35.08 -28.46 -0.01
C PRO A 612 34.26 -29.74 0.18
#